data_AF-A0A183CTH4-F1
#
_entry.id   AF-A0A183CTH4-F1
#
_cell.length_a   1.000
_cell.length_b   1.000
_cell.length_c   1.000
_cell.angle_alpha   90.00
_cell.angle_beta   90.00
_cell.angle_gamma   90.00
#
_symmetry.space_group_name_H-M   'P 1'
#
loop_
_entity.id
_entity.type
_entity.pdbx_description
1 polymer ?
#
loop_
_entity_poly.entity_id
_entity_poly.type
_entity_poly.pdbx_seq_one_letter_code
_entity_poly.pdbx_strand_id
1 'polypeptide(L)' 'MACFLHHKYDSSKSTSYQSDGRKVSIQYGTGSMKGFVSKDSVCVANICVQQQAFTEATSEPGITFVAA' A
#
# COMPACT_ATOMS: atom_id res chain seq x y z
N MET A 1 -5.77 4.76 -12.80
CA MET A 1 -6.51 5.97 -12.35
C MET A 1 -6.63 6.00 -10.83
N ALA A 2 -7.06 4.93 -10.19
CA ALA A 2 -7.19 4.85 -8.72
C ALA A 2 -5.98 5.42 -7.95
N CYS A 3 -4.75 5.00 -8.24
CA CYS A 3 -3.55 5.53 -7.54
C CYS A 3 -3.34 7.05 -7.71
N PHE A 4 -3.87 7.68 -8.78
CA PHE A 4 -3.79 9.14 -8.96
C PHE A 4 -4.80 9.89 -8.09
N LEU A 5 -5.95 9.27 -7.83
CA LEU A 5 -7.08 9.91 -7.14
C LEU A 5 -7.01 9.78 -5.61
N HIS A 6 -6.16 8.89 -5.09
CA HIS A 6 -5.98 8.68 -3.65
C HIS A 6 -4.63 9.19 -3.15
N HIS A 7 -4.54 9.37 -1.83
CA HIS A 7 -3.28 9.56 -1.15
C HIS A 7 -2.36 8.37 -1.40
N LYS A 8 -1.07 8.67 -1.53
CA LYS A 8 -0.03 7.70 -1.80
C LYS A 8 0.97 7.74 -0.67
N TYR A 9 1.40 6.57 -0.25
CA TYR A 9 2.56 6.44 0.60
C TYR A 9 3.83 6.70 -0.23
N ASP A 10 4.80 7.39 0.38
CA ASP A 10 6.10 7.71 -0.22
C ASP A 10 7.19 7.30 0.79
N SER A 11 7.75 6.11 0.58
CA SER A 11 8.75 5.51 1.47
C SER A 11 10.00 6.38 1.65
N SER A 12 10.34 7.22 0.66
CA SER A 12 11.50 8.11 0.73
C SER A 12 11.38 9.20 1.80
N LYS A 13 10.15 9.48 2.27
CA LYS A 13 9.86 10.50 3.28
C LYS A 13 9.73 9.93 4.69
N SER A 14 9.75 8.60 4.86
CA SER A 14 9.65 7.97 6.16
C SER A 14 11.03 7.58 6.68
N THR A 15 11.33 8.00 7.91
CA THR A 15 12.59 7.64 8.59
C THR A 15 12.53 6.28 9.25
N SER A 16 11.35 5.70 9.46
CA SER A 16 11.13 4.36 10.01
C SER A 16 10.91 3.28 8.94
N TYR A 17 10.86 3.67 7.67
CA TYR A 17 10.73 2.76 6.55
C TYR A 17 11.88 1.74 6.48
N GLN A 18 11.52 0.49 6.20
CA GLN A 18 12.42 -0.59 5.89
C GLN A 18 11.94 -1.31 4.63
N SER A 19 12.84 -1.51 3.67
CA SER A 19 12.52 -2.25 2.46
C SER A 19 12.28 -3.74 2.75
N ASP A 20 11.31 -4.32 2.05
CA ASP A 20 11.06 -5.76 2.04
C ASP A 20 11.04 -6.28 0.58
N GLY A 21 10.25 -5.64 -0.29
CA GLY A 21 10.32 -5.81 -1.75
C GLY A 21 9.70 -7.09 -2.30
N ARG A 22 9.19 -8.00 -1.46
CA ARG A 22 8.42 -9.17 -1.92
C ARG A 22 7.23 -8.73 -2.77
N LYS A 23 7.09 -9.27 -3.98
CA LYS A 23 6.00 -8.91 -4.90
C LYS A 23 4.67 -9.47 -4.42
N VAL A 24 3.60 -8.68 -4.61
CA VAL A 24 2.23 -9.05 -4.24
C VAL A 24 1.32 -8.84 -5.44
N SER A 25 0.39 -9.78 -5.63
CA SER A 25 -0.71 -9.67 -6.59
C SER A 25 -1.98 -10.18 -5.92
N ILE A 26 -3.03 -9.38 -5.90
CA ILE A 26 -4.32 -9.72 -5.30
C ILE A 26 -5.40 -9.59 -6.38
N GLN A 27 -6.15 -10.67 -6.58
CA GLN A 27 -7.33 -10.66 -7.43
C GLN A 27 -8.56 -10.36 -6.57
N TYR A 28 -9.28 -9.33 -6.93
CA TYR A 28 -10.61 -9.01 -6.41
C TYR A 28 -11.64 -9.41 -7.48
N GLY A 29 -12.92 -9.56 -7.10
CA GLY A 29 -13.96 -10.07 -8.01
C GLY A 29 -13.95 -9.41 -9.39
N THR A 30 -14.02 -8.07 -9.43
CA THR A 30 -14.03 -7.28 -10.67
C THR A 30 -12.77 -6.46 -10.91
N GLY A 31 -11.74 -6.60 -10.06
CA GLY A 31 -10.54 -5.76 -10.09
C GLY A 31 -9.30 -6.52 -9.65
N SER A 32 -8.12 -5.94 -9.81
CA SER A 32 -6.89 -6.52 -9.25
C SER A 32 -6.00 -5.43 -8.68
N MET A 33 -5.07 -5.83 -7.82
CA MET A 33 -4.01 -4.98 -7.32
C MET A 33 -2.67 -5.70 -7.47
N LYS A 34 -1.65 -4.96 -7.90
CA LYS A 34 -0.24 -5.39 -7.87
C LYS A 34 0.58 -4.40 -7.06
N GLY A 35 1.60 -4.91 -6.40
CA GLY A 35 2.45 -4.11 -5.52
C GLY A 35 3.66 -4.87 -5.00
N PHE A 36 4.27 -4.33 -3.96
CA PHE A 36 5.33 -4.98 -3.20
C PHE A 36 5.17 -4.71 -1.71
N VAL A 37 5.74 -5.59 -0.89
CA VAL A 37 5.72 -5.44 0.57
C VAL A 37 6.74 -4.39 0.99
N SER A 38 6.32 -3.55 1.94
CA SER A 38 7.15 -2.60 2.68
C SER A 38 6.91 -2.78 4.17
N LYS A 39 7.86 -2.32 4.99
CA LYS A 39 7.71 -2.28 6.45
C LYS A 39 7.87 -0.86 6.94
N ASP A 40 6.99 -0.43 7.84
CA ASP A 40 7.06 0.87 8.50
C ASP A 40 6.34 0.83 9.85
N SER A 41 6.42 1.92 10.61
CA SER A 41 5.59 2.13 11.79
C SER A 41 4.17 2.51 11.35
N VAL A 42 3.19 1.67 11.64
CA VAL A 42 1.78 1.92 11.32
C VAL A 42 1.02 2.24 12.60
N CYS A 43 0.39 3.41 12.64
CA CYS A 43 -0.40 3.85 13.78
C CYS A 43 -1.89 3.86 13.43
N VAL A 44 -2.71 3.27 14.31
CA VAL A 44 -4.17 3.34 14.24
C VAL A 44 -4.65 3.92 15.56
N ALA A 45 -5.32 5.07 15.50
CA ALA A 45 -5.58 5.92 16.66
C ALA A 45 -4.29 6.18 17.46
N ASN A 46 -4.23 5.75 18.72
CA ASN A 46 -3.09 6.01 19.62
C ASN A 46 -2.16 4.80 19.78
N ILE A 47 -2.31 3.77 18.95
CA ILE A 47 -1.50 2.54 19.01
C ILE A 47 -0.66 2.46 17.75
N CYS A 48 0.67 2.32 17.92
CA CYS A 48 1.61 2.20 16.82
C CYS A 48 2.30 0.83 16.87
N VAL A 49 2.27 0.13 15.73
CA VAL A 49 2.99 -1.13 15.52
C VAL A 49 4.23 -0.85 14.68
N GLN A 50 5.40 -1.12 15.27
CA GLN A 50 6.69 -0.97 14.61
C GLN A 50 6.92 -2.11 13.61
N GLN A 51 7.63 -1.81 12.51
CA GLN A 51 8.01 -2.78 11.46
C GLN A 51 6.82 -3.59 10.90
N GLN A 52 5.62 -3.01 10.91
CA GLN A 52 4.43 -3.63 10.37
C GLN A 52 4.57 -3.77 8.85
N ALA A 53 4.40 -4.99 8.35
CA ALA A 53 4.38 -5.24 6.92
C ALA A 53 3.05 -4.81 6.30
N PHE A 54 3.10 -4.08 5.19
CA PHE A 54 1.96 -3.70 4.36
C PHE A 54 2.37 -3.68 2.88
N THR A 55 1.41 -3.52 1.97
CA THR A 55 1.68 -3.52 0.52
C THR A 55 1.55 -2.12 -0.05
N GLU A 56 2.59 -1.67 -0.74
CA GLU A 56 2.53 -0.51 -1.61
C GLU A 56 1.97 -0.93 -2.97
N ALA A 57 0.76 -0.45 -3.29
CA ALA A 57 0.13 -0.72 -4.58
C ALA A 57 0.80 0.10 -5.70
N THR A 58 1.22 -0.57 -6.76
CA THR A 58 1.80 0.04 -7.97
C THR A 58 0.84 0.02 -9.15
N SER A 59 -0.19 -0.83 -9.09
CA SER A 59 -1.21 -0.92 -10.12
C SER A 59 -2.54 -1.39 -9.52
N GLU A 60 -3.59 -0.59 -9.72
CA GLU A 60 -4.97 -0.88 -9.32
C GLU A 60 -5.90 -0.69 -10.52
N PRO A 61 -5.91 -1.62 -11.49
CA PRO A 61 -6.81 -1.57 -12.62
C PRO A 61 -8.25 -1.89 -12.20
N GLY A 62 -9.19 -1.05 -12.64
CA GLY A 62 -10.63 -1.21 -12.44
C GLY A 62 -11.29 0.01 -11.80
N ILE A 63 -12.54 0.28 -12.16
CA ILE A 63 -13.36 1.33 -11.52
C ILE A 63 -13.63 1.04 -10.04
N THR A 64 -13.51 -0.23 -9.63
CA THR A 64 -13.70 -0.71 -8.27
C THR A 64 -12.86 0.05 -7.25
N PHE A 65 -11.68 0.54 -7.65
CA PHE A 65 -10.74 1.26 -6.78
C PHE A 65 -10.79 2.79 -6.95
N VAL A 66 -11.69 3.33 -7.78
CA VAL A 66 -11.75 4.77 -8.05
C VAL A 66 -12.51 5.53 -6.95
N ALA A 67 -13.47 4.89 -6.30
CA ALA A 67 -14.32 5.47 -5.26
C ALA A 67 -14.07 4.88 -3.86
N ALA A 68 -12.90 4.25 -3.67
CA ALA A 68 -12.55 3.51 -2.46
C ALA A 68 -12.03 4.40 -1.32
#